data_AF-A0AAV7QBH7-F1
#
_entry.id   AF-A0AAV7QBH7-F1
#
_cell.length_a   1.000
_cell.length_b   1.000
_cell.length_c   1.000
_cell.angle_alpha   90.00
_cell.angle_beta   90.00
_cell.angle_gamma   90.00
#
_symmetry.space_group_name_H-M   'P 1'
#
loop_
_entity.id
_entity.type
_entity.pdbx_description
1 polymer ?
#
loop_
_entity_poly.entity_id
_entity_poly.type
_entity_poly.pdbx_seq_one_letter_code
_entity_poly.pdbx_strand_id
1 'polypeptide(L)'
;MLPPGPDSLKPFTRESLAAIEKRIADDLVRKAKQIEVLEENLPKPNNGLEAGKNLPLIYGDPPPSVIAVPLEDLDPYYRNQKTFIVLNKGKAIFRFTATPAY
;
A
#
# COMPACT_ATOMS: atom_id res chain seq x y z
N MET A 1 -3.68 -16.47 11.06
CA MET A 1 -2.81 -15.62 10.22
C MET A 1 -1.60 -15.27 11.05
N LEU A 2 -0.38 -15.51 10.54
CA LEU A 2 0.83 -15.04 11.22
C LEU A 2 0.83 -13.49 11.24
N PRO A 3 1.33 -12.84 12.30
CA PRO A 3 1.52 -11.40 12.28
C PRO A 3 2.44 -11.04 11.09
N PRO A 4 2.15 -9.95 10.37
CA PRO A 4 2.98 -9.53 9.25
C PRO A 4 4.38 -9.21 9.77
N GLY A 5 5.37 -10.04 9.45
CA GLY A 5 6.77 -9.86 9.84
C GLY A 5 7.51 -8.90 8.90
N PRO A 6 8.83 -8.71 9.08
CA PRO A 6 9.65 -7.82 8.24
C PRO A 6 9.61 -8.19 6.75
N ASP A 7 9.30 -9.44 6.40
CA ASP A 7 9.09 -9.92 5.03
C ASP A 7 7.86 -9.31 4.34
N SER A 8 7.02 -8.59 5.08
CA SER A 8 5.87 -7.85 4.54
C SER A 8 6.30 -6.58 3.80
N LEU A 9 7.53 -6.12 4.00
CA LEU A 9 8.09 -4.93 3.34
C LEU A 9 8.65 -5.30 1.97
N LYS A 10 7.83 -5.11 0.92
CA LYS A 10 8.19 -5.45 -0.45
C LYS A 10 8.52 -4.20 -1.26
N PRO A 11 9.55 -4.23 -2.12
CA PRO A 11 9.82 -3.13 -3.04
C PRO A 11 8.64 -2.84 -3.96
N PHE A 12 8.32 -1.56 -4.14
CA PHE A 12 7.37 -1.10 -5.14
C PHE A 12 8.05 -1.08 -6.51
N THR A 13 7.59 -1.94 -7.40
CA THR A 13 8.18 -2.15 -8.73
C THR A 13 7.19 -1.77 -9.84
N ARG A 14 7.66 -1.83 -11.10
CA ARG A 14 6.77 -1.65 -12.25
C ARG A 14 5.69 -2.73 -12.28
N GLU A 15 6.01 -3.93 -11.84
CA GLU A 15 5.10 -5.05 -11.70
C GLU A 15 4.05 -4.77 -10.61
N SER A 16 4.44 -4.19 -9.49
CA SER A 16 3.52 -3.73 -8.44
C SER A 16 2.51 -2.70 -9.00
N LEU A 17 3.00 -1.71 -9.76
CA LEU A 17 2.15 -0.71 -10.41
C LEU A 17 1.17 -1.35 -11.42
N ALA A 18 1.66 -2.22 -12.31
CA ALA A 18 0.84 -2.91 -13.30
C ALA A 18 -0.24 -3.80 -12.64
N ALA A 19 0.10 -4.46 -11.52
CA ALA A 19 -0.86 -5.26 -10.76
C ALA A 19 -1.98 -4.40 -10.14
N ILE A 20 -1.65 -3.21 -9.65
CA ILE A 20 -2.63 -2.23 -9.14
C ILE A 20 -3.53 -1.74 -10.28
N GLU A 21 -2.94 -1.34 -11.41
CA GLU A 21 -3.69 -0.84 -12.58
C GLU A 21 -4.67 -1.88 -13.12
N LYS A 22 -4.22 -3.14 -13.22
CA LYS A 22 -5.08 -4.25 -13.60
C LYS A 22 -6.26 -4.42 -12.63
N ARG A 23 -5.99 -4.40 -11.32
CA ARG A 23 -7.04 -4.53 -10.28
C ARG A 23 -8.05 -3.38 -10.33
N ILE A 24 -7.59 -2.15 -10.54
CA ILE A 24 -8.48 -0.99 -10.73
C ILE A 24 -9.35 -1.17 -11.98
N ALA A 25 -8.77 -1.60 -13.11
CA ALA A 25 -9.52 -1.83 -14.34
C ALA A 25 -10.58 -2.94 -14.17
N ASP A 26 -10.23 -4.05 -13.53
CA ASP A 26 -11.16 -5.16 -13.24
C ASP A 26 -12.32 -4.70 -12.34
N ASP A 27 -12.03 -3.89 -11.30
CA ASP A 27 -13.04 -3.34 -10.41
C ASP A 27 -13.98 -2.35 -11.13
N LEU A 28 -13.46 -1.54 -12.04
CA LEU A 28 -14.28 -0.63 -12.87
C LEU A 28 -15.21 -1.43 -13.80
N VAL A 29 -14.71 -2.49 -14.43
CA VAL A 29 -15.52 -3.38 -15.29
C VAL A 29 -16.60 -4.08 -14.48
N ARG A 30 -16.28 -4.53 -13.26
CA ARG A 30 -17.25 -5.17 -12.37
C ARG A 30 -18.35 -4.19 -11.93
N LYS A 31 -17.97 -2.98 -11.51
CA LYS A 31 -18.92 -1.91 -11.15
C LYS A 31 -19.82 -1.51 -12.32
N ALA A 32 -19.29 -1.50 -13.54
CA ALA A 32 -20.09 -1.20 -14.73
C ALA A 32 -21.11 -2.31 -15.08
N LYS A 33 -20.86 -3.55 -14.66
CA LYS A 33 -21.73 -4.71 -14.93
C LYS A 33 -22.71 -5.04 -13.78
N GLN A 34 -22.45 -4.55 -12.57
CA GLN A 34 -23.27 -4.77 -11.38
C GLN A 34 -23.69 -3.42 -10.79
N ILE A 35 -24.96 -3.02 -10.98
CA ILE A 35 -25.60 -1.98 -10.14
C ILE A 35 -25.67 -2.58 -8.73
N GLU A 36 -25.11 -1.90 -7.73
CA GLU A 36 -25.12 -2.29 -6.31
C GLU A 36 -24.34 -3.55 -5.91
N VAL A 37 -23.00 -3.47 -5.80
CA VAL A 37 -22.28 -4.33 -4.85
C VAL A 37 -21.08 -3.56 -4.24
N LEU A 38 -21.25 -3.16 -2.97
CA LEU A 38 -20.21 -2.83 -1.98
C LEU A 38 -19.52 -1.44 -2.03
N GLU A 39 -20.28 -0.34 -2.02
CA GLU A 39 -19.71 0.93 -1.49
C GLU A 39 -19.55 0.91 0.03
N GLU A 40 -20.32 0.09 0.76
CA GLU A 40 -20.35 0.06 2.23
C GLU A 40 -19.17 -0.67 2.90
N ASN A 41 -18.27 -1.29 2.13
CA ASN A 41 -17.09 -1.98 2.67
C ASN A 41 -15.78 -1.47 2.04
N LEU A 42 -15.70 -0.17 1.73
CA LEU A 42 -14.39 0.44 1.53
C LEU A 42 -13.61 0.31 2.85
N PRO A 43 -12.46 -0.39 2.87
CA PRO A 43 -11.61 -0.43 4.06
C PRO A 43 -11.36 1.00 4.54
N LYS A 44 -11.38 1.25 5.84
CA LYS A 44 -10.96 2.55 6.38
C LYS A 44 -9.43 2.57 6.45
N PRO A 45 -8.77 3.72 6.21
CA PRO A 45 -7.34 3.86 6.46
C PRO A 45 -6.99 3.39 7.87
N ASN A 46 -5.89 2.66 8.00
CA ASN A 46 -5.44 2.17 9.29
C ASN A 46 -4.69 3.28 10.03
N ASN A 47 -5.22 3.70 11.19
CA ASN A 47 -4.63 4.73 12.04
C ASN A 47 -3.17 4.43 12.47
N GLY A 48 -2.77 3.16 12.51
CA GLY A 48 -1.39 2.76 12.83
C GLY A 48 -0.43 2.84 11.63
N LEU A 49 -0.95 2.95 10.41
CA LEU A 49 -0.19 3.06 9.15
C LEU A 49 -0.39 4.42 8.48
N GLU A 50 -0.78 5.41 9.26
CA GLU A 50 -0.89 6.80 8.81
C GLU A 50 0.49 7.36 8.45
N ALA A 51 0.55 8.20 7.40
CA ALA A 51 1.79 8.86 7.01
C ALA A 51 2.28 9.79 8.14
N GLY A 52 3.59 9.83 8.35
CA GLY A 52 4.24 10.55 9.44
C GLY A 52 4.32 9.74 10.75
N LYS A 53 3.60 8.63 10.90
CA LYS A 53 3.74 7.73 12.06
C LYS A 53 4.86 6.72 11.84
N ASN A 54 5.34 6.17 12.95
CA ASN A 54 6.32 5.09 12.94
C ASN A 54 5.64 3.76 12.59
N LEU A 55 6.37 2.91 11.86
CA LEU A 55 5.97 1.55 11.53
C LEU A 55 5.60 0.78 12.81
N PRO A 56 4.40 0.17 12.89
CA PRO A 56 3.99 -0.61 14.04
C PRO A 56 4.98 -1.73 14.37
N LEU A 57 5.19 -2.00 15.67
CA LEU A 57 6.16 -2.99 16.16
C LEU A 57 5.94 -4.41 15.62
N ILE A 58 4.71 -4.74 15.19
CA ILE A 58 4.38 -6.04 14.61
C ILE A 58 5.20 -6.37 13.36
N TYR A 59 5.65 -5.35 12.62
CA TYR A 59 6.49 -5.50 11.42
C TYR A 59 7.97 -5.68 11.74
N GLY A 60 8.36 -5.60 13.02
CA GLY A 60 9.74 -5.75 13.49
C GLY A 60 10.66 -4.59 13.12
N ASP A 61 11.96 -4.88 13.06
CA ASP A 61 12.98 -3.97 12.57
C ASP A 61 13.14 -4.15 11.04
N PRO A 62 12.86 -3.11 10.23
CA PRO A 62 13.10 -3.17 8.80
C PRO A 62 14.60 -3.38 8.49
N PRO A 63 14.97 -4.27 7.57
CA PRO A 63 16.36 -4.40 7.15
C PRO A 63 16.85 -3.10 6.48
N PRO A 64 18.17 -2.79 6.52
CA PRO A 64 18.69 -1.57 5.90
C PRO A 64 18.39 -1.44 4.41
N SER A 65 18.20 -2.57 3.71
CA SER A 65 17.89 -2.63 2.27
C SER A 65 16.53 -2.06 1.89
N VAL A 66 15.61 -1.85 2.84
CA VAL A 66 14.27 -1.28 2.59
C VAL A 66 14.11 0.15 3.11
N ILE A 67 15.16 0.73 3.70
CA ILE A 67 15.16 2.12 4.15
C ILE A 67 15.41 3.04 2.96
N ALA A 68 14.62 4.10 2.85
CA ALA A 68 14.64 5.05 1.73
C ALA A 68 14.37 4.40 0.35
N VAL A 69 13.78 3.21 0.34
CA VAL A 69 13.35 2.49 -0.87
C VAL A 69 11.83 2.60 -1.01
N PRO A 70 11.28 2.77 -2.22
CA PRO A 70 9.85 2.64 -2.47
C PRO A 70 9.37 1.22 -2.14
N LEU A 71 8.36 1.11 -1.28
CA LEU A 71 7.76 -0.14 -0.85
C LEU A 71 6.26 -0.17 -1.19
N GLU A 72 5.72 -1.36 -1.40
CA GLU A 72 4.27 -1.57 -1.53
C GLU A 72 3.54 -1.05 -0.28
N ASP A 73 2.36 -0.46 -0.47
CA ASP A 73 1.58 0.07 0.65
C ASP A 73 1.07 -1.06 1.54
N LEU A 74 1.35 -0.95 2.84
CA LEU A 74 0.99 -1.95 3.85
C LEU A 74 -0.48 -1.84 4.25
N ASP A 75 -1.11 -0.68 4.02
CA ASP A 75 -2.49 -0.44 4.40
C ASP A 75 -3.44 -0.94 3.28
N PRO A 76 -4.30 -1.94 3.55
CA PRO A 76 -5.24 -2.48 2.58
C PRO A 76 -6.16 -1.41 1.97
N TYR A 77 -6.35 -0.27 2.64
CA TYR A 77 -7.05 0.88 2.07
C TYR A 77 -6.49 1.33 0.71
N TYR A 78 -5.17 1.29 0.58
CA TYR A 78 -4.48 1.76 -0.62
C TYR A 78 -4.27 0.68 -1.67
N ARG A 79 -4.78 -0.55 -1.47
CA ARG A 79 -4.60 -1.65 -2.43
C ARG A 79 -5.04 -1.28 -3.85
N ASN A 80 -6.09 -0.48 -4.01
CA ASN A 80 -6.58 -0.07 -5.34
C ASN A 80 -6.20 1.36 -5.68
N GLN A 81 -5.12 1.86 -5.07
CA GLN A 81 -4.59 3.18 -5.31
C GLN A 81 -3.16 3.01 -5.79
N LYS A 82 -2.75 3.85 -6.75
CA LYS A 82 -1.38 3.86 -7.23
C LYS A 82 -0.49 4.57 -6.21
N THR A 83 -0.26 3.94 -5.06
CA THR A 83 0.57 4.47 -3.98
C THR A 83 1.71 3.53 -3.63
N PHE A 84 2.72 4.12 -3.03
CA PHE A 84 3.84 3.42 -2.41
C PHE A 84 4.24 4.16 -1.14
N ILE A 85 4.88 3.45 -0.22
CA ILE A 85 5.44 4.04 0.98
C ILE A 85 6.96 4.06 0.94
N VAL A 86 7.58 4.95 1.70
CA VAL A 86 9.02 4.98 1.95
C VAL A 86 9.22 5.06 3.45
N LEU A 87 10.18 4.29 3.98
CA LEU A 87 10.56 4.33 5.40
C LEU A 87 11.85 5.11 5.58
N ASN A 88 11.95 5.93 6.64
CA ASN A 88 13.23 6.50 7.06
C ASN A 88 13.93 5.61 8.11
N LYS A 89 15.15 6.00 8.54
CA LYS A 89 15.90 5.29 9.59
C LYS A 89 15.16 5.19 10.93
N GLY A 90 14.28 6.15 11.22
CA GLY A 90 13.40 6.13 12.39
C GLY A 90 12.10 5.33 12.20
N LYS A 91 11.98 4.60 11.09
CA LYS A 91 10.80 3.83 10.68
C LYS A 91 9.53 4.66 10.43
N ALA A 92 9.65 5.96 10.23
CA ALA A 92 8.51 6.81 9.87
C ALA A 92 8.03 6.47 8.46
N ILE A 93 6.71 6.37 8.29
CA ILE A 93 6.04 6.05 7.03
C ILE A 93 5.80 7.33 6.24
N PHE A 94 6.33 7.41 5.02
CA PHE A 94 5.99 8.44 4.04
C PHE A 94 5.20 7.80 2.93
N ARG A 95 4.09 8.40 2.49
CA ARG A 95 3.22 7.83 1.46
C ARG A 95 3.16 8.75 0.25
N PHE A 96 3.31 8.18 -0.94
CA PHE A 96 3.36 8.88 -2.21
C PHE A 96 2.39 8.25 -3.20
N THR A 97 2.02 9.02 -4.23
CA THR A 97 1.27 8.52 -5.39
C THR A 97 2.22 8.31 -6.57
N ALA A 98 2.05 7.20 -7.28
CA ALA A 98 2.76 6.88 -8.52
C ALA A 98 1.98 7.44 -9.71
N THR A 99 1.85 8.76 -9.78
CA THR A 99 1.35 9.46 -10.97
C THR A 99 2.51 9.84 -11.88
N PRO A 100 2.34 9.80 -13.21
CA PRO A 100 3.39 10.23 -14.12
C PRO A 100 3.76 11.70 -13.88
N ALA A 101 5.05 12.01 -13.93
CA ALA A 101 5.53 13.38 -13.98
C ALA A 101 5.42 13.86 -15.43
N TYR A 102 4.52 14.81 -15.68
CA TYR A 102 4.35 15.46 -16.98
C TYR A 102 5.01 16.84 -16.96
#